data_AF-A0A433DIG1-F1
#
_entry.id   AF-A0A433DIG1-F1
#
_cell.length_a   1.000
_cell.length_b   1.000
_cell.length_c   1.000
_cell.angle_alpha   90.00
_cell.angle_beta   90.00
_cell.angle_gamma   90.00
#
_symmetry.space_group_name_H-M   'P 1'
#
loop_
_entity.id
_entity.type
_entity.pdbx_description
1 polymer ?
#
loop_
_entity_poly.entity_id
_entity_poly.type
_entity_poly.pdbx_seq_one_letter_code
_entity_poly.pdbx_strand_id
1 'polypeptide(L)'
;MSAGRPGTIWPGDGASRALMLKMMSHFDLTLVCPPRLKTFTEAVDTFAETSPHYIAFCHQACKNTICPTRQILPDIDHDVEDFQIFHWKIESWRALTGRILSPEFEAGGWKWNILLYPLGNNQEEYTSMYLQLADPGPAEQEKYSCAQFGLVMSNPFDPTQLEHHNSHHRFGADEPDWGFTRFYNINEIFQPNNGRSHPLVDDDQTVISAFVRVLKDPTGVLWLNFVSYDSKKVTGFVGLINEGATDYLNTVVQCLYMIKYFRKSVYKIPTESDESTKNVALSLQREFYNLQFSEEAVGTTELTNFGTSIACDFLEFNCILQENLESKMKNTPADGDMEKLFVGKIKTYSKNINADVEFSRVDDFYSKLRMRYLRITNVLEY
;
A
#
# COMPACT_ATOMS: atom_id res chain seq x y z
N MET A 1 -8.08 -48.27 -16.07
CA MET A 1 -8.91 -47.47 -15.14
C MET A 1 -7.99 -46.92 -14.05
N SER A 2 -7.62 -45.65 -14.15
CA SER A 2 -6.96 -44.91 -13.07
C SER A 2 -7.69 -43.57 -12.93
N ALA A 3 -8.28 -43.33 -11.77
CA ALA A 3 -9.02 -42.11 -11.47
C ALA A 3 -8.05 -40.91 -11.41
N GLY A 4 -8.31 -39.88 -12.21
CA GLY A 4 -7.53 -38.64 -12.25
C GLY A 4 -7.81 -37.74 -11.04
N ARG A 5 -6.79 -37.00 -10.61
CA ARG A 5 -6.90 -35.96 -9.56
C ARG A 5 -7.79 -34.79 -10.02
N PRO A 6 -8.55 -34.14 -9.12
CA PRO A 6 -9.31 -32.94 -9.47
C PRO A 6 -8.35 -31.80 -9.85
N GLY A 7 -8.59 -31.14 -10.98
CA GLY A 7 -7.76 -30.02 -11.47
C GLY A 7 -6.79 -30.35 -12.60
N THR A 8 -6.67 -31.62 -13.02
CA THR A 8 -5.89 -31.96 -14.22
C THR A 8 -6.80 -31.94 -15.45
N ILE A 9 -6.66 -30.93 -16.32
CA ILE A 9 -7.35 -30.89 -17.61
C ILE A 9 -6.77 -32.02 -18.47
N TRP A 10 -7.56 -33.07 -18.72
CA TRP A 10 -7.17 -34.16 -19.62
C TRP A 10 -7.65 -33.84 -21.03
N PRO A 11 -6.76 -33.61 -22.01
CA PRO A 11 -7.12 -33.63 -23.42
C PRO A 11 -7.62 -35.04 -23.75
N GLY A 12 -8.80 -35.17 -24.35
CA GLY A 12 -9.27 -36.47 -24.87
C GLY A 12 -8.25 -37.11 -25.82
N ASP A 13 -8.30 -38.43 -25.95
CA ASP A 13 -7.34 -39.18 -26.78
C ASP A 13 -7.54 -38.85 -28.27
N GLY A 14 -6.55 -38.19 -28.89
CA GLY A 14 -6.56 -37.79 -30.30
C GLY A 14 -5.44 -36.82 -30.70
N ALA A 15 -5.42 -36.39 -31.97
CA ALA A 15 -4.45 -35.43 -32.53
C ALA A 15 -4.42 -34.07 -31.78
N SER A 16 -5.53 -33.73 -31.12
CA SER A 16 -5.73 -32.59 -30.24
C SER A 16 -4.79 -32.57 -29.01
N ARG A 17 -4.40 -33.73 -28.47
CA ARG A 17 -3.51 -33.83 -27.30
C ARG A 17 -2.07 -33.39 -27.60
N ALA A 18 -1.51 -33.83 -28.72
CA ALA A 18 -0.16 -33.46 -29.12
C ALA A 18 -0.04 -31.97 -29.46
N LEU A 19 -1.12 -31.40 -30.01
CA LEU A 19 -1.20 -29.99 -30.37
C LEU A 19 -1.37 -29.09 -29.14
N MET A 20 -2.22 -29.46 -28.18
CA MET A 20 -2.33 -28.77 -26.90
C MET A 20 -1.00 -28.78 -26.14
N LEU A 21 -0.30 -29.92 -26.08
CA LEU A 21 1.01 -30.00 -25.43
C LEU A 21 2.05 -29.06 -26.06
N LYS A 22 1.99 -28.86 -27.38
CA LYS A 22 2.86 -27.93 -28.11
C LYS A 22 2.46 -26.46 -27.94
N MET A 23 1.19 -26.19 -27.62
CA MET A 23 0.73 -24.85 -27.26
C MET A 23 1.08 -24.48 -25.83
N MET A 24 0.97 -25.45 -24.90
CA MET A 24 1.37 -25.29 -23.50
C MET A 24 2.87 -24.98 -23.33
N SER A 25 3.72 -25.30 -24.31
CA SER A 25 5.13 -24.88 -24.29
C SER A 25 5.36 -23.41 -24.66
N HIS A 26 4.33 -22.71 -25.14
CA HIS A 26 4.42 -21.31 -25.58
C HIS A 26 3.43 -20.38 -24.86
N PHE A 27 2.36 -20.92 -24.28
CA PHE A 27 1.31 -20.16 -23.60
C PHE A 27 0.90 -20.85 -22.30
N ASP A 28 0.74 -20.06 -21.25
CA ASP A 28 0.18 -20.54 -19.99
C ASP A 28 -1.36 -20.62 -20.09
N LEU A 29 -1.87 -21.83 -20.35
CA LEU A 29 -3.30 -22.08 -20.50
C LEU A 29 -4.07 -21.97 -19.18
N THR A 30 -3.39 -21.88 -18.03
CA THR A 30 -4.06 -21.62 -16.73
C THR A 30 -4.70 -20.24 -16.67
N LEU A 31 -4.25 -19.31 -17.53
CA LEU A 31 -4.77 -17.95 -17.66
C LEU A 31 -6.04 -17.86 -18.54
N VAL A 32 -6.49 -18.99 -19.09
CA VAL A 32 -7.68 -19.08 -19.94
C VAL A 32 -8.81 -19.73 -19.15
N CYS A 33 -9.95 -19.04 -19.02
CA CYS A 33 -11.07 -19.59 -18.26
C CYS A 33 -11.62 -20.88 -18.92
N PRO A 34 -12.06 -21.88 -18.12
CA PRO A 34 -12.43 -23.21 -18.65
C PRO A 34 -13.45 -23.23 -19.79
N PRO A 35 -14.52 -22.39 -19.81
CA PRO A 35 -15.45 -22.34 -20.94
C PRO A 35 -14.78 -21.89 -22.24
N ARG A 36 -13.89 -20.88 -22.17
CA ARG A 36 -13.12 -20.40 -23.33
C ARG A 36 -12.12 -21.43 -23.81
N LEU A 37 -11.54 -22.21 -22.88
CA LEU A 37 -10.64 -23.30 -23.23
C LEU A 37 -11.37 -24.38 -24.04
N LYS A 38 -12.62 -24.70 -23.69
CA LYS A 38 -13.46 -25.65 -24.44
C LYS A 38 -13.77 -25.15 -25.85
N THR A 39 -14.25 -23.91 -26.00
CA THR A 39 -14.50 -23.29 -27.31
C THR A 39 -13.22 -23.18 -28.13
N PHE A 40 -12.10 -22.90 -27.48
CA PHE A 40 -10.79 -22.85 -28.10
C PHE A 40 -10.38 -24.22 -28.64
N THR A 41 -10.55 -25.31 -27.87
CA THR A 41 -10.27 -26.67 -28.34
C THR A 41 -11.17 -27.09 -29.51
N GLU A 42 -12.47 -26.79 -29.46
CA GLU A 42 -13.40 -27.11 -30.57
C GLU A 42 -13.07 -26.33 -31.86
N ALA A 43 -12.68 -25.05 -31.72
CA ALA A 43 -12.23 -24.23 -32.85
C ALA A 43 -10.88 -24.70 -33.42
N VAL A 44 -9.96 -25.10 -32.56
CA VAL A 44 -8.67 -25.70 -32.93
C VAL A 44 -8.87 -26.99 -33.73
N ASP A 45 -9.75 -27.87 -33.27
CA ASP A 45 -10.03 -29.16 -33.94
C ASP A 45 -10.62 -28.93 -35.34
N THR A 46 -11.50 -27.94 -35.50
CA THR A 46 -12.12 -27.60 -36.79
C THR A 46 -11.12 -26.98 -37.79
N PHE A 47 -10.14 -26.21 -37.31
CA PHE A 47 -9.18 -25.49 -38.17
C PHE A 47 -7.89 -26.25 -38.45
N ALA A 48 -7.49 -27.18 -37.58
CA ALA A 48 -6.32 -28.04 -37.81
C ALA A 48 -6.44 -28.87 -39.10
N GLU A 49 -7.67 -29.13 -39.55
CA GLU A 49 -7.95 -29.87 -40.78
C GLU A 49 -7.86 -29.03 -42.06
N THR A 50 -7.79 -27.69 -41.98
CA THR A 50 -8.13 -26.83 -43.12
C THR A 50 -7.11 -25.76 -43.56
N SER A 51 -6.07 -25.38 -42.79
CA SER A 51 -5.17 -24.29 -43.25
C SER A 51 -3.73 -24.24 -42.68
N PRO A 52 -2.71 -23.83 -43.47
CA PRO A 52 -1.33 -23.57 -43.02
C PRO A 52 -1.11 -22.30 -42.17
N HIS A 53 -2.08 -21.39 -42.08
CA HIS A 53 -1.96 -20.15 -41.27
C HIS A 53 -2.35 -20.31 -39.79
N TYR A 54 -2.42 -21.56 -39.34
CA TYR A 54 -2.91 -22.01 -38.05
C TYR A 54 -2.20 -21.35 -36.84
N ILE A 55 -0.87 -21.18 -36.88
CA ILE A 55 -0.10 -20.63 -35.75
C ILE A 55 -0.47 -19.17 -35.45
N ALA A 56 -0.71 -18.35 -36.47
CA ALA A 56 -1.08 -16.95 -36.30
C ALA A 56 -2.49 -16.80 -35.75
N PHE A 57 -3.43 -17.65 -36.20
CA PHE A 57 -4.77 -17.72 -35.64
C PHE A 57 -4.75 -18.17 -34.18
N CYS A 58 -4.01 -19.24 -33.85
CA CYS A 58 -3.88 -19.71 -32.46
C CYS A 58 -3.29 -18.63 -31.55
N HIS A 59 -2.25 -17.92 -31.98
CA HIS A 59 -1.68 -16.82 -31.21
C HIS A 59 -2.70 -15.69 -30.99
N GLN A 60 -3.49 -15.33 -32.01
CA GLN A 60 -4.51 -14.28 -31.90
C GLN A 60 -5.73 -14.72 -31.05
N ALA A 61 -6.18 -15.96 -31.21
CA ALA A 61 -7.25 -16.57 -30.42
C ALA A 61 -6.83 -16.68 -28.95
N CYS A 62 -5.61 -17.16 -28.66
CA CYS A 62 -5.05 -17.18 -27.31
C CYS A 62 -5.02 -15.79 -26.69
N LYS A 63 -4.52 -14.78 -27.40
CA LYS A 63 -4.52 -13.37 -26.93
C LYS A 63 -5.92 -12.86 -26.57
N ASN A 64 -6.93 -13.25 -27.34
CA ASN A 64 -8.31 -12.84 -27.11
C ASN A 64 -9.02 -13.69 -26.03
N THR A 65 -8.51 -14.89 -25.72
CA THR A 65 -9.08 -15.78 -24.69
C THR A 65 -8.45 -15.60 -23.31
N ILE A 66 -7.25 -15.01 -23.20
CA ILE A 66 -6.62 -14.67 -21.92
C ILE A 66 -7.58 -13.82 -21.09
N CYS A 67 -7.84 -14.21 -19.85
CA CYS A 67 -8.57 -13.38 -18.90
C CYS A 67 -7.88 -12.01 -18.86
N PRO A 68 -8.61 -10.87 -18.92
CA PRO A 68 -8.03 -9.54 -19.03
C PRO A 68 -7.34 -9.14 -17.72
N THR A 69 -6.24 -9.82 -17.41
CA THR A 69 -5.58 -9.83 -16.11
C THR A 69 -5.06 -8.45 -15.79
N ARG A 70 -4.60 -7.69 -16.80
CA ARG A 70 -4.23 -6.28 -16.66
C ARG A 70 -5.39 -5.32 -16.40
N GLN A 71 -6.59 -5.65 -16.86
CA GLN A 71 -7.79 -4.84 -16.57
C GLN A 71 -8.26 -5.12 -15.14
N ILE A 72 -8.22 -6.39 -14.72
CA ILE A 72 -8.66 -6.82 -13.40
C ILE A 72 -7.64 -6.45 -12.32
N LEU A 73 -6.36 -6.73 -12.57
CA LEU A 73 -5.23 -6.44 -11.70
C LEU A 73 -4.22 -5.53 -12.42
N PRO A 74 -4.19 -4.23 -12.07
CA PRO A 74 -3.17 -3.31 -12.56
C PRO A 74 -1.75 -3.82 -12.25
N ASP A 75 -0.79 -3.43 -13.10
CA ASP A 75 0.63 -3.69 -12.85
C ASP A 75 1.06 -2.97 -11.56
N ILE A 76 1.92 -3.61 -10.77
CA ILE A 76 2.43 -3.08 -9.51
C ILE A 76 3.96 -3.15 -9.50
N ASP A 77 4.61 -2.11 -8.99
CA ASP A 77 6.08 -2.01 -8.92
C ASP A 77 6.63 -2.74 -7.68
N HIS A 78 6.31 -4.03 -7.57
CA HIS A 78 6.75 -4.90 -6.48
C HIS A 78 7.05 -6.29 -7.03
N ASP A 79 8.01 -6.97 -6.40
CA ASP A 79 8.34 -8.35 -6.74
C ASP A 79 7.17 -9.28 -6.42
N VAL A 80 6.72 -10.03 -7.43
CA VAL A 80 5.66 -11.04 -7.27
C VAL A 80 6.29 -12.34 -6.77
N GLU A 81 5.72 -12.88 -5.68
CA GLU A 81 6.08 -14.20 -5.17
C GLU A 81 5.31 -15.30 -5.89
N ASP A 82 3.99 -15.13 -6.01
CA ASP A 82 3.10 -16.09 -6.68
C ASP A 82 1.89 -15.36 -7.27
N PHE A 83 1.30 -15.94 -8.30
CA PHE A 83 0.08 -15.43 -8.92
C PHE A 83 -0.84 -16.58 -9.30
N GLN A 84 -2.05 -16.57 -8.75
CA GLN A 84 -3.02 -17.65 -8.90
C GLN A 84 -4.39 -17.10 -9.26
N ILE A 85 -5.13 -17.87 -10.07
CA ILE A 85 -6.53 -17.59 -10.40
C ILE A 85 -7.37 -18.78 -9.93
N PHE A 86 -8.36 -18.50 -9.11
CA PHE A 86 -9.31 -19.47 -8.62
C PHE A 86 -10.71 -19.18 -9.15
N HIS A 87 -11.45 -20.21 -9.55
CA HIS A 87 -12.81 -20.11 -10.05
C HIS A 87 -13.78 -20.92 -9.19
N TRP A 88 -14.84 -20.28 -8.74
CA TRP A 88 -15.92 -20.87 -7.96
C TRP A 88 -17.24 -20.74 -8.71
N LYS A 89 -17.71 -21.86 -9.24
CA LYS A 89 -19.02 -21.97 -9.88
C LYS A 89 -20.10 -22.14 -8.81
N ILE A 90 -21.11 -21.28 -8.85
CA ILE A 90 -22.33 -21.38 -8.05
C ILE A 90 -23.43 -21.87 -8.99
N GLU A 91 -24.11 -22.94 -8.60
CA GLU A 91 -25.17 -23.56 -9.43
C GLU A 91 -26.59 -23.24 -8.94
N SER A 92 -26.72 -22.66 -7.75
CA SER A 92 -28.03 -22.33 -7.16
C SER A 92 -27.93 -21.04 -6.34
N TRP A 93 -27.77 -19.91 -7.03
CA TRP A 93 -27.57 -18.59 -6.41
C TRP A 93 -28.70 -18.23 -5.45
N ARG A 94 -29.97 -18.44 -5.83
CA ARG A 94 -31.13 -18.11 -4.99
C ARG A 94 -31.22 -18.94 -3.71
N ALA A 95 -30.55 -20.09 -3.64
CA ALA A 95 -30.51 -20.91 -2.44
C ALA A 95 -29.49 -20.39 -1.39
N LEU A 96 -28.59 -19.49 -1.78
CA LEU A 96 -27.55 -18.97 -0.89
C LEU A 96 -28.15 -17.96 0.10
N THR A 97 -27.88 -18.18 1.39
CA THR A 97 -28.31 -17.30 2.47
C THR A 97 -27.17 -17.09 3.47
N GLY A 98 -27.09 -15.91 4.06
CA GLY A 98 -26.07 -15.59 5.07
C GLY A 98 -24.63 -15.62 4.53
N ARG A 99 -23.71 -16.14 5.35
CA ARG A 99 -22.27 -16.19 5.07
C ARG A 99 -21.90 -17.50 4.37
N ILE A 100 -21.28 -17.41 3.18
CA ILE A 100 -20.83 -18.57 2.40
C ILE A 100 -19.33 -18.48 2.13
N LEU A 101 -18.63 -19.61 2.21
CA LEU A 101 -17.22 -19.75 1.83
C LEU A 101 -17.09 -20.59 0.56
N SER A 102 -16.21 -20.19 -0.33
CA SER A 102 -15.74 -21.05 -1.41
C SER A 102 -14.88 -22.21 -0.88
N PRO A 103 -14.59 -23.22 -1.71
CA PRO A 103 -13.47 -24.13 -1.45
C PRO A 103 -12.15 -23.37 -1.26
N GLU A 104 -11.24 -23.98 -0.50
CA GLU A 104 -9.88 -23.47 -0.30
C GLU A 104 -9.05 -23.57 -1.60
N PHE A 105 -8.18 -22.60 -1.82
CA PHE A 105 -7.16 -22.62 -2.87
C PHE A 105 -5.83 -22.05 -2.34
N GLU A 106 -4.72 -22.41 -2.97
CA GLU A 106 -3.39 -22.04 -2.51
C GLU A 106 -2.73 -21.01 -3.43
N ALA A 107 -2.14 -19.97 -2.82
CA ALA A 107 -1.31 -18.97 -3.49
C ALA A 107 -0.25 -18.44 -2.52
N GLY A 108 1.03 -18.43 -2.94
CA GLY A 108 2.16 -17.95 -2.14
C GLY A 108 2.37 -18.73 -0.84
N GLY A 109 2.05 -20.03 -0.84
CA GLY A 109 2.10 -20.87 0.37
C GLY A 109 0.98 -20.63 1.39
N TRP A 110 0.01 -19.77 1.06
CA TRP A 110 -1.16 -19.47 1.88
C TRP A 110 -2.41 -20.13 1.33
N LYS A 111 -3.32 -20.50 2.23
CA LYS A 111 -4.66 -21.00 1.90
C LYS A 111 -5.66 -19.87 1.95
N TRP A 112 -6.41 -19.74 0.87
CA TRP A 112 -7.38 -18.68 0.65
C TRP A 112 -8.76 -19.27 0.39
N ASN A 113 -9.79 -18.51 0.72
CA ASN A 113 -11.15 -18.74 0.23
C ASN A 113 -11.80 -17.39 -0.12
N ILE A 114 -12.86 -17.47 -0.91
CA ILE A 114 -13.75 -16.34 -1.19
C ILE A 114 -14.85 -16.38 -0.14
N LEU A 115 -15.03 -15.26 0.55
CA LEU A 115 -16.10 -15.04 1.52
C LEU A 115 -17.22 -14.22 0.85
N LEU A 116 -18.40 -14.82 0.70
CA LEU A 116 -19.54 -14.25 0.00
C LEU A 116 -20.71 -14.03 0.97
N TYR A 117 -21.33 -12.85 0.85
CA TYR A 117 -22.62 -12.53 1.42
C TYR A 117 -23.57 -12.13 0.26
N PRO A 118 -24.37 -13.08 -0.27
CA PRO A 118 -25.22 -12.84 -1.44
C PRO A 118 -26.29 -11.78 -1.16
N LEU A 119 -26.75 -11.68 0.10
CA LEU A 119 -27.76 -10.73 0.58
C LEU A 119 -27.16 -9.56 1.38
N GLY A 120 -25.84 -9.37 1.30
CA GLY A 120 -25.12 -8.27 1.92
C GLY A 120 -24.60 -8.51 3.33
N ASN A 121 -23.64 -7.67 3.72
CA ASN A 121 -23.00 -7.65 5.04
C ASN A 121 -23.12 -6.23 5.62
N ASN A 122 -24.12 -6.00 6.47
CA ASN A 122 -24.49 -4.66 6.97
C ASN A 122 -24.89 -3.64 5.87
N GLN A 123 -25.02 -4.09 4.62
CA GLN A 123 -25.43 -3.32 3.44
C GLN A 123 -26.38 -4.19 2.60
N GLU A 124 -27.65 -4.26 3.00
CA GLU A 124 -28.63 -5.25 2.49
C GLU A 124 -29.02 -5.09 1.01
N GLU A 125 -28.61 -4.01 0.35
CA GLU A 125 -28.87 -3.76 -1.08
C GLU A 125 -27.79 -4.33 -2.01
N TYR A 126 -26.64 -4.73 -1.45
CA TYR A 126 -25.48 -5.15 -2.23
C TYR A 126 -25.02 -6.54 -1.83
N THR A 127 -24.68 -7.35 -2.83
CA THR A 127 -23.84 -8.52 -2.59
C THR A 127 -22.47 -8.05 -2.12
N SER A 128 -21.92 -8.68 -1.09
CA SER A 128 -20.57 -8.41 -0.58
C SER A 128 -19.65 -9.59 -0.85
N MET A 129 -18.40 -9.30 -1.22
CA MET A 129 -17.39 -10.33 -1.49
C MET A 129 -16.03 -9.93 -0.95
N TYR A 130 -15.33 -10.88 -0.34
CA TYR A 130 -14.03 -10.70 0.28
C TYR A 130 -13.09 -11.86 -0.09
N LEU A 131 -11.80 -11.56 -0.14
CA LEU A 131 -10.76 -12.58 -0.08
C LEU A 131 -10.40 -12.80 1.38
N GLN A 132 -10.27 -14.05 1.81
CA GLN A 132 -9.99 -14.41 3.20
C GLN A 132 -8.89 -15.46 3.28
N LEU A 133 -7.99 -15.32 4.27
CA LEU A 133 -7.09 -16.38 4.70
C LEU A 133 -7.90 -17.47 5.43
N ALA A 134 -7.82 -18.71 4.93
CA ALA A 134 -8.53 -19.84 5.53
C ALA A 134 -7.91 -20.26 6.87
N ASP A 135 -6.60 -20.12 7.01
CA ASP A 135 -5.86 -20.38 8.25
C ASP A 135 -4.79 -19.28 8.44
N PRO A 136 -5.15 -18.16 9.10
CA PRO A 136 -4.20 -17.08 9.35
C PRO A 136 -3.17 -17.41 10.45
N GLY A 137 -3.32 -18.55 11.13
CA GLY A 137 -2.51 -18.90 12.30
C GLY A 137 -2.81 -18.04 13.54
N PRO A 138 -2.13 -18.31 14.68
CA PRO A 138 -2.30 -17.53 15.90
C PRO A 138 -1.64 -16.15 15.78
N ALA A 139 -2.28 -15.12 16.33
CA ALA A 139 -1.82 -13.72 16.28
C ALA A 139 -0.40 -13.52 16.83
N GLU A 140 0.01 -14.33 17.81
CA GLU A 140 1.34 -14.30 18.43
C GLU A 140 2.50 -14.61 17.46
N GLN A 141 2.23 -15.25 16.32
CA GLN A 141 3.26 -15.61 15.34
C GLN A 141 3.56 -14.50 14.31
N GLU A 142 2.82 -13.38 14.34
CA GLU A 142 2.98 -12.23 13.44
C GLU A 142 3.13 -12.61 11.95
N LYS A 143 2.52 -13.73 11.53
CA LYS A 143 2.59 -14.16 10.13
C LYS A 143 1.60 -13.36 9.29
N TYR A 144 2.04 -12.97 8.10
CA TYR A 144 1.23 -12.17 7.19
C TYR A 144 1.52 -12.49 5.73
N SER A 145 0.56 -12.15 4.88
CA SER A 145 0.68 -12.20 3.42
C SER A 145 0.28 -10.87 2.82
N CYS A 146 1.15 -10.26 2.02
CA CYS A 146 0.79 -9.07 1.24
C CYS A 146 0.29 -9.55 -0.12
N ALA A 147 -1.00 -9.34 -0.40
CA ALA A 147 -1.59 -9.74 -1.68
C ALA A 147 -2.37 -8.60 -2.33
N GLN A 148 -2.12 -8.42 -3.62
CA GLN A 148 -3.02 -7.69 -4.52
C GLN A 148 -4.02 -8.70 -5.08
N PHE A 149 -5.31 -8.36 -5.08
CA PHE A 149 -6.34 -9.28 -5.53
C PHE A 149 -7.46 -8.60 -6.32
N GLY A 150 -8.07 -9.38 -7.20
CA GLY A 150 -9.25 -9.00 -7.98
C GLY A 150 -10.35 -10.03 -7.79
N LEU A 151 -11.53 -9.57 -7.40
CA LEU A 151 -12.73 -10.41 -7.33
C LEU A 151 -13.60 -10.11 -8.54
N VAL A 152 -13.98 -11.17 -9.25
CA VAL A 152 -14.73 -11.08 -10.51
C VAL A 152 -15.99 -11.91 -10.39
N MET A 153 -17.13 -11.35 -10.72
CA MET A 153 -18.36 -12.10 -10.95
C MET A 153 -18.64 -12.11 -12.45
N SER A 154 -18.88 -13.28 -13.03
CA SER A 154 -19.06 -13.43 -14.47
C SER A 154 -20.24 -14.34 -14.80
N ASN A 155 -20.90 -14.05 -15.92
CA ASN A 155 -21.93 -14.91 -16.46
C ASN A 155 -21.33 -16.31 -16.79
N PRO A 156 -22.03 -17.40 -16.42
CA PRO A 156 -21.51 -18.76 -16.58
C PRO A 156 -21.45 -19.25 -18.03
N PHE A 157 -22.23 -18.64 -18.93
CA PHE A 157 -22.34 -19.01 -20.34
C PHE A 157 -21.60 -18.04 -21.27
N ASP A 158 -21.43 -16.78 -20.85
CA ASP A 158 -20.59 -15.79 -21.51
C ASP A 158 -19.68 -15.05 -20.50
N PRO A 159 -18.47 -15.58 -20.24
CA PRO A 159 -17.52 -14.98 -19.30
C PRO A 159 -16.99 -13.60 -19.73
N THR A 160 -17.35 -13.07 -20.90
CA THR A 160 -17.05 -11.66 -21.27
C THR A 160 -17.96 -10.69 -20.54
N GLN A 161 -19.15 -11.13 -20.10
CA GLN A 161 -20.06 -10.36 -19.27
C GLN A 161 -19.65 -10.52 -17.81
N LEU A 162 -18.90 -9.55 -17.30
CA LEU A 162 -18.33 -9.60 -15.95
C LEU A 162 -18.43 -8.26 -15.24
N GLU A 163 -18.36 -8.33 -13.92
CA GLU A 163 -18.10 -7.22 -13.01
C GLU A 163 -16.87 -7.57 -12.20
N HIS A 164 -15.97 -6.62 -11.96
CA HIS A 164 -14.78 -6.89 -11.16
C HIS A 164 -14.34 -5.68 -10.35
N HIS A 165 -13.89 -5.95 -9.13
CA HIS A 165 -13.26 -4.97 -8.25
C HIS A 165 -11.90 -5.51 -7.84
N ASN A 166 -10.92 -4.62 -7.64
CA ASN A 166 -9.59 -5.00 -7.19
C ASN A 166 -9.14 -4.16 -6.00
N SER A 167 -8.25 -4.74 -5.20
CA SER A 167 -7.67 -4.12 -4.02
C SER A 167 -6.33 -4.77 -3.71
N HIS A 168 -5.70 -4.30 -2.65
CA HIS A 168 -4.51 -4.88 -2.10
C HIS A 168 -4.53 -4.76 -0.58
N HIS A 169 -3.98 -5.75 0.11
CA HIS A 169 -4.04 -5.78 1.56
C HIS A 169 -2.92 -6.64 2.17
N ARG A 170 -2.63 -6.37 3.45
CA ARG A 170 -1.76 -7.20 4.29
C ARG A 170 -2.66 -8.08 5.16
N PHE A 171 -2.82 -9.32 4.74
CA PHE A 171 -3.62 -10.30 5.45
C PHE A 171 -2.82 -10.88 6.63
N GLY A 172 -3.45 -11.00 7.79
CA GLY A 172 -2.85 -11.59 8.98
C GLY A 172 -3.92 -12.11 9.95
N ALA A 173 -3.53 -12.50 11.15
CA ALA A 173 -4.47 -12.97 12.17
C ALA A 173 -5.45 -11.88 12.63
N ASP A 174 -5.01 -10.62 12.68
CA ASP A 174 -5.83 -9.48 13.09
C ASP A 174 -6.83 -9.07 12.00
N GLU A 175 -6.39 -9.09 10.75
CA GLU A 175 -7.19 -8.75 9.57
C GLU A 175 -7.10 -9.91 8.54
N PRO A 176 -7.86 -11.00 8.76
CA PRO A 176 -7.76 -12.20 7.92
C PRO A 176 -8.52 -12.08 6.60
N ASP A 177 -9.38 -11.07 6.44
CA ASP A 177 -10.19 -10.86 5.24
C ASP A 177 -10.26 -9.39 4.82
N TRP A 178 -10.34 -9.18 3.50
CA TRP A 178 -10.44 -7.86 2.90
C TRP A 178 -11.24 -7.92 1.60
N GLY A 179 -12.01 -6.88 1.29
CA GLY A 179 -12.91 -6.91 0.14
C GLY A 179 -13.92 -5.77 0.08
N PHE A 180 -15.09 -6.09 -0.49
CA PHE A 180 -16.06 -5.10 -0.95
C PHE A 180 -17.42 -5.37 -0.33
N THR A 181 -17.83 -4.50 0.60
CA THR A 181 -19.19 -4.51 1.18
C THR A 181 -20.26 -4.21 0.13
N ARG A 182 -19.92 -3.36 -0.85
CA ARG A 182 -20.79 -2.97 -1.98
C ARG A 182 -20.22 -3.45 -3.31
N PHE A 183 -20.17 -4.76 -3.51
CA PHE A 183 -19.65 -5.32 -4.76
C PHE A 183 -20.62 -5.10 -5.93
N TYR A 184 -21.88 -5.53 -5.78
CA TYR A 184 -22.88 -5.40 -6.83
C TYR A 184 -24.31 -5.32 -6.28
N ASN A 185 -25.20 -4.55 -6.92
CA ASN A 185 -26.59 -4.38 -6.49
C ASN A 185 -27.39 -5.67 -6.69
N ILE A 186 -28.01 -6.17 -5.62
CA ILE A 186 -28.75 -7.44 -5.62
C ILE A 186 -29.93 -7.40 -6.59
N ASN A 187 -30.59 -6.24 -6.73
CA ASN A 187 -31.75 -6.08 -7.60
C ASN A 187 -31.39 -6.09 -9.10
N GLU A 188 -30.11 -5.88 -9.42
CA GLU A 188 -29.62 -5.79 -10.80
C GLU A 188 -28.93 -7.07 -11.28
N ILE A 189 -28.65 -8.02 -10.38
CA ILE A 189 -27.75 -9.15 -10.66
C ILE A 189 -28.31 -10.16 -11.68
N PHE A 190 -29.64 -10.25 -11.76
CA PHE A 190 -30.37 -11.12 -12.69
C PHE A 190 -30.79 -10.41 -13.99
N GLN A 191 -30.40 -9.15 -14.19
CA GLN A 191 -30.77 -8.36 -15.36
C GLN A 191 -29.53 -7.96 -16.17
N PRO A 192 -29.59 -7.96 -17.52
CA PRO A 192 -28.57 -7.35 -18.34
C PRO A 192 -28.53 -5.84 -18.10
N ASN A 193 -27.53 -5.38 -17.36
CA ASN A 193 -27.35 -3.97 -16.98
C ASN A 193 -25.93 -3.49 -17.28
N ASN A 194 -25.72 -2.17 -17.28
CA ASN A 194 -24.41 -1.54 -17.52
C ASN A 194 -23.80 -1.89 -18.89
N GLY A 195 -24.64 -1.97 -19.93
CA GLY A 195 -24.20 -2.26 -21.29
C GLY A 195 -23.88 -3.73 -21.57
N ARG A 196 -24.13 -4.65 -20.62
CA ARG A 196 -24.01 -6.10 -20.83
C ARG A 196 -25.18 -6.67 -21.61
N SER A 197 -24.91 -7.71 -22.40
CA SER A 197 -25.93 -8.46 -23.14
C SER A 197 -26.58 -9.58 -22.32
N HIS A 198 -25.90 -10.07 -21.28
CA HIS A 198 -26.39 -11.11 -20.37
C HIS A 198 -26.25 -10.68 -18.90
N PRO A 199 -27.10 -11.18 -17.99
CA PRO A 199 -26.98 -10.88 -16.56
C PRO A 199 -25.74 -11.57 -15.95
N LEU A 200 -25.33 -11.16 -14.74
CA LEU A 200 -24.23 -11.82 -14.03
C LEU A 200 -24.62 -13.19 -13.47
N VAL A 201 -25.86 -13.31 -13.02
CA VAL A 201 -26.47 -14.58 -12.61
C VAL A 201 -27.47 -14.98 -13.68
N ASP A 202 -27.21 -16.12 -14.31
CA ASP A 202 -27.98 -16.65 -15.43
C ASP A 202 -28.29 -18.13 -15.20
N ASP A 203 -29.53 -18.53 -15.45
CA ASP A 203 -30.05 -19.85 -15.06
C ASP A 203 -29.80 -20.22 -13.58
N ASP A 204 -29.85 -19.23 -12.68
CA ASP A 204 -29.49 -19.36 -11.25
C ASP A 204 -28.01 -19.68 -10.98
N GLN A 205 -27.16 -19.59 -12.01
CA GLN A 205 -25.74 -19.90 -11.92
C GLN A 205 -24.88 -18.65 -12.12
N THR A 206 -23.69 -18.64 -11.52
CA THR A 206 -22.65 -17.64 -11.79
C THR A 206 -21.28 -18.22 -11.52
N VAL A 207 -20.23 -17.56 -12.01
CA VAL A 207 -18.84 -17.90 -11.70
C VAL A 207 -18.18 -16.72 -11.02
N ILE A 208 -17.79 -16.92 -9.76
CA ILE A 208 -16.96 -15.98 -9.03
C ILE A 208 -15.51 -16.40 -9.19
N SER A 209 -14.62 -15.47 -9.52
CA SER A 209 -13.19 -15.73 -9.68
C SER A 209 -12.37 -14.81 -8.79
N ALA A 210 -11.33 -15.36 -8.17
CA ALA A 210 -10.32 -14.60 -7.42
C ALA A 210 -9.00 -14.65 -8.17
N PHE A 211 -8.48 -13.47 -8.52
CA PHE A 211 -7.14 -13.26 -9.04
C PHE A 211 -6.30 -12.82 -7.85
N VAL A 212 -5.30 -13.60 -7.45
CA VAL A 212 -4.50 -13.33 -6.25
C VAL A 212 -3.03 -13.28 -6.63
N ARG A 213 -2.41 -12.10 -6.46
CA ARG A 213 -0.99 -11.84 -6.67
C ARG A 213 -0.35 -11.61 -5.30
N VAL A 214 0.38 -12.61 -4.81
CA VAL A 214 1.14 -12.52 -3.56
C VAL A 214 2.47 -11.82 -3.84
N LEU A 215 2.83 -10.86 -3.01
CA LEU A 215 4.00 -10.00 -3.19
C LEU A 215 5.06 -10.31 -2.14
N LYS A 216 6.33 -10.21 -2.55
CA LYS A 216 7.44 -10.22 -1.61
C LYS A 216 7.47 -8.91 -0.83
N ASP A 217 7.54 -9.03 0.49
CA ASP A 217 7.77 -7.89 1.38
C ASP A 217 9.11 -8.07 2.11
N PRO A 218 10.24 -7.63 1.51
CA PRO A 218 11.53 -7.70 2.18
C PRO A 218 11.64 -6.75 3.37
N THR A 219 10.74 -5.76 3.48
CA THR A 219 10.81 -4.70 4.49
C THR A 219 10.08 -5.05 5.78
N GLY A 220 9.13 -5.97 5.73
CA GLY A 220 8.29 -6.29 6.87
C GLY A 220 7.08 -5.38 7.05
N VAL A 221 7.00 -4.28 6.30
CA VAL A 221 6.06 -3.17 6.55
C VAL A 221 5.16 -2.85 5.36
N LEU A 222 5.17 -3.66 4.30
CA LEU A 222 4.28 -3.43 3.16
C LEU A 222 2.81 -3.48 3.64
N TRP A 223 2.10 -2.37 3.39
CA TRP A 223 0.71 -2.13 3.81
C TRP A 223 0.42 -2.40 5.29
N LEU A 224 1.42 -2.31 6.17
CA LEU A 224 1.22 -2.36 7.61
C LEU A 224 0.46 -1.10 8.06
N ASN A 225 -0.63 -1.27 8.80
CA ASN A 225 -1.46 -0.16 9.28
C ASN A 225 -0.94 0.49 10.58
N PHE A 226 0.13 -0.09 11.17
CA PHE A 226 0.82 0.34 12.40
C PHE A 226 -0.07 0.50 13.64
N VAL A 227 -1.33 0.07 13.62
CA VAL A 227 -2.28 0.27 14.74
C VAL A 227 -1.81 -0.45 16.00
N SER A 228 -1.28 -1.67 15.84
CA SER A 228 -0.72 -2.48 16.92
C SER A 228 0.81 -2.40 17.02
N TYR A 229 1.45 -1.47 16.29
CA TYR A 229 2.90 -1.39 16.24
C TYR A 229 3.48 -0.71 17.48
N ASP A 230 4.14 -1.52 18.32
CA ASP A 230 4.93 -1.04 19.43
C ASP A 230 6.32 -0.58 18.96
N SER A 231 6.41 0.70 18.60
CA SER A 231 7.66 1.33 18.16
C SER A 231 8.75 1.24 19.23
N LYS A 232 8.39 1.32 20.51
CA LYS A 232 9.36 1.32 21.61
C LYS A 232 10.02 -0.04 21.74
N LYS A 233 9.24 -1.12 21.68
CA LYS A 233 9.74 -2.50 21.70
C LYS A 233 10.60 -2.82 20.49
N VAL A 234 10.21 -2.37 19.30
CA VAL A 234 10.91 -2.73 18.05
C VAL A 234 12.17 -1.89 17.82
N THR A 235 12.11 -0.59 18.11
CA THR A 235 13.19 0.36 17.74
C THR A 235 13.92 0.98 18.93
N GLY A 236 13.33 0.92 20.13
CA GLY A 236 13.78 1.67 21.31
C GLY A 236 13.26 3.11 21.38
N PHE A 237 12.54 3.58 20.36
CA PHE A 237 12.04 4.95 20.23
C PHE A 237 10.51 4.99 20.10
N VAL A 238 9.89 6.06 20.58
CA VAL A 238 8.46 6.35 20.39
C VAL A 238 8.24 7.43 19.34
N GLY A 239 7.13 7.33 18.62
CA GLY A 239 6.70 8.31 17.63
C GLY A 239 6.00 9.52 18.24
N LEU A 240 5.57 10.44 17.37
CA LEU A 240 4.69 11.56 17.71
C LEU A 240 3.31 11.33 17.10
N ILE A 241 2.27 11.69 17.85
CA ILE A 241 0.89 11.64 17.35
C ILE A 241 0.72 12.77 16.35
N ASN A 242 0.18 12.48 15.16
CA ASN A 242 -0.18 13.53 14.22
C ASN A 242 -1.55 14.12 14.60
N GLU A 243 -1.56 15.34 15.14
CA GLU A 243 -2.76 16.03 15.59
C GLU A 243 -3.43 16.83 14.46
N GLY A 244 -3.41 16.29 13.25
CA GLY A 244 -4.00 16.88 12.05
C GLY A 244 -2.94 17.27 11.01
N ALA A 245 -2.69 18.57 10.86
CA ALA A 245 -1.76 19.12 9.87
C ALA A 245 -0.41 19.53 10.52
N THR A 246 0.11 18.69 11.41
CA THR A 246 1.34 18.93 12.18
C THR A 246 2.47 17.95 11.84
N ASP A 247 2.39 17.30 10.67
CA ASP A 247 3.39 16.35 10.17
C ASP A 247 4.80 16.97 10.03
N TYR A 248 4.89 18.20 9.54
CA TYR A 248 6.16 18.95 9.48
C TYR A 248 6.72 19.22 10.89
N LEU A 249 5.86 19.57 11.85
CA LEU A 249 6.24 19.84 13.23
C LEU A 249 6.82 18.58 13.88
N ASN A 250 6.13 17.45 13.71
CA ASN A 250 6.57 16.17 14.23
C ASN A 250 7.96 15.79 13.69
N THR A 251 8.19 16.06 12.41
CA THR A 251 9.51 15.84 11.78
C THR A 251 10.59 16.73 12.40
N VAL A 252 10.32 18.03 12.59
CA VAL A 252 11.27 18.97 13.22
C VAL A 252 11.62 18.53 14.64
N VAL A 253 10.60 18.25 15.45
CA VAL A 253 10.76 17.89 16.87
C VAL A 253 11.58 16.60 17.00
N GLN A 254 11.28 15.58 16.19
CA GLN A 254 12.05 14.34 16.18
C GLN A 254 13.51 14.59 15.75
N CYS A 255 13.75 15.34 14.68
CA CYS A 255 15.10 15.69 14.24
C CYS A 255 15.90 16.40 15.34
N LEU A 256 15.31 17.41 15.99
CA LEU A 256 15.94 18.15 17.08
C LEU A 256 16.17 17.27 18.32
N TYR A 257 15.21 16.40 18.67
CA TYR A 257 15.32 15.44 19.78
C TYR A 257 16.50 14.48 19.61
N MET A 258 16.74 14.03 18.38
CA MET A 258 17.84 13.10 18.05
C MET A 258 19.22 13.78 18.20
N ILE A 259 19.30 15.11 18.14
CA ILE A 259 20.52 15.87 18.41
C ILE A 259 20.74 15.90 19.93
N LYS A 260 21.49 14.92 20.46
CA LYS A 260 21.77 14.77 21.90
C LYS A 260 22.30 16.05 22.57
N TYR A 261 23.13 16.84 21.87
CA TYR A 261 23.64 18.10 22.40
C TYR A 261 22.50 19.11 22.61
N PHE A 262 21.69 19.33 21.57
CA PHE A 262 20.51 20.20 21.63
C PHE A 262 19.57 19.81 22.77
N ARG A 263 19.20 18.53 22.84
CA ARG A 263 18.31 17.99 23.88
C ARG A 263 18.84 18.29 25.29
N LYS A 264 20.14 18.07 25.53
CA LYS A 264 20.77 18.38 26.82
C LYS A 264 20.78 19.86 27.12
N SER A 265 20.99 20.73 26.13
CA SER A 265 20.97 22.17 26.31
C SER A 265 19.57 22.68 26.65
N VAL A 266 18.52 22.13 26.01
CA VAL A 266 17.12 22.45 26.33
C VAL A 266 16.78 22.08 27.78
N TYR A 267 17.24 20.93 28.30
CA TYR A 267 17.01 20.55 29.71
C TYR A 267 17.71 21.44 30.75
N LYS A 268 18.70 22.25 30.36
CA LYS A 268 19.38 23.18 31.27
C LYS A 268 18.66 24.53 31.42
N ILE A 269 17.64 24.80 30.58
CA ILE A 269 16.88 26.05 30.66
C ILE A 269 16.05 26.03 31.95
N PRO A 270 16.19 27.04 32.84
CA PRO A 270 15.39 27.12 34.06
C PRO A 270 13.94 27.49 33.72
N THR A 271 13.00 26.58 34.00
CA THR A 271 11.56 26.72 33.68
C THR A 271 10.65 26.58 34.91
N GLU A 272 11.23 26.60 36.11
CA GLU A 272 10.55 26.34 37.39
C GLU A 272 9.46 27.37 37.72
N SER A 273 9.61 28.61 37.25
CA SER A 273 8.67 29.72 37.48
C SER A 273 7.71 29.95 36.31
N ASP A 274 7.77 29.13 35.26
CA ASP A 274 7.02 29.37 34.03
C ASP A 274 5.62 28.71 34.06
N GLU A 275 4.61 29.42 33.54
CA GLU A 275 3.28 28.85 33.32
C GLU A 275 3.29 27.90 32.10
N SER A 276 2.71 26.71 32.28
CA SER A 276 2.89 25.57 31.36
C SER A 276 2.35 25.78 29.94
N THR A 277 1.35 26.64 29.75
CA THR A 277 0.63 26.71 28.47
C THR A 277 1.18 27.74 27.48
N LYS A 278 2.17 28.54 27.87
CA LYS A 278 2.75 29.61 27.01
C LYS A 278 4.26 29.55 26.86
N ASN A 279 4.93 28.63 27.56
CA ASN A 279 6.38 28.56 27.55
C ASN A 279 6.88 27.42 26.64
N VAL A 280 7.55 27.81 25.56
CA VAL A 280 8.13 26.89 24.56
C VAL A 280 9.22 26.01 25.14
N ALA A 281 10.08 26.56 25.99
CA ALA A 281 11.17 25.82 26.58
C ALA A 281 10.61 24.71 27.50
N LEU A 282 9.61 25.04 28.32
CA LEU A 282 8.95 24.06 29.19
C LEU A 282 8.19 23.00 28.38
N SER A 283 7.49 23.41 27.32
CA SER A 283 6.82 22.48 26.41
C SER A 283 7.84 21.54 25.78
N LEU A 284 8.90 22.04 25.12
CA LEU A 284 9.95 21.19 24.55
C LEU A 284 10.63 20.26 25.55
N GLN A 285 10.84 20.70 26.79
CA GLN A 285 11.39 19.84 27.85
C GLN A 285 10.45 18.66 28.14
N ARG A 286 9.14 18.89 28.23
CA ARG A 286 8.13 17.85 28.41
C ARG A 286 8.08 16.92 27.20
N GLU A 287 8.07 17.46 25.98
CA GLU A 287 7.98 16.62 24.79
C GLU A 287 9.22 15.71 24.71
N PHE A 288 10.41 16.27 24.94
CA PHE A 288 11.65 15.49 24.94
C PHE A 288 11.72 14.48 26.09
N TYR A 289 11.20 14.82 27.27
CA TYR A 289 11.08 13.89 28.38
C TYR A 289 10.18 12.72 28.00
N ASN A 290 8.99 12.99 27.48
CA ASN A 290 8.03 11.98 27.05
C ASN A 290 8.61 11.12 25.91
N LEU A 291 9.28 11.72 24.91
CA LEU A 291 9.96 10.96 23.86
C LEU A 291 11.05 10.02 24.39
N GLN A 292 11.66 10.35 25.54
CA GLN A 292 12.70 9.52 26.15
C GLN A 292 12.14 8.38 27.00
N PHE A 293 11.07 8.63 27.75
CA PHE A 293 10.59 7.73 28.81
C PHE A 293 9.19 7.15 28.60
N SER A 294 8.40 7.69 27.67
CA SER A 294 7.10 7.12 27.32
C SER A 294 7.27 5.78 26.61
N GLU A 295 6.32 4.89 26.85
CA GLU A 295 6.12 3.65 26.09
C GLU A 295 5.18 3.87 24.90
N GLU A 296 4.37 4.94 24.94
CA GLU A 296 3.40 5.28 23.89
C GLU A 296 3.81 6.52 23.09
N ALA A 297 3.20 6.69 21.92
CA ALA A 297 3.39 7.86 21.07
C ALA A 297 3.02 9.16 21.81
N VAL A 298 3.83 10.21 21.61
CA VAL A 298 3.72 11.45 22.38
C VAL A 298 2.90 12.49 21.59
N GLY A 299 1.91 13.10 22.24
CA GLY A 299 1.14 14.21 21.67
C GLY A 299 1.93 15.53 21.64
N THR A 300 1.63 16.39 20.67
CA THR A 300 2.31 17.69 20.49
C THR A 300 1.44 18.89 20.84
N THR A 301 0.35 18.67 21.58
CA THR A 301 -0.67 19.70 21.82
C THR A 301 -0.13 20.91 22.57
N GLU A 302 0.82 20.72 23.49
CA GLU A 302 1.41 21.83 24.25
C GLU A 302 2.27 22.73 23.34
N LEU A 303 3.04 22.11 22.43
CA LEU A 303 3.86 22.83 21.46
C LEU A 303 3.05 23.56 20.38
N THR A 304 1.91 23.02 19.92
CA THR A 304 1.06 23.67 18.91
C THR A 304 0.33 24.90 19.45
N ASN A 305 0.07 24.96 20.76
CA ASN A 305 -0.52 26.12 21.43
C ASN A 305 0.39 27.37 21.44
N PHE A 306 1.65 27.23 21.03
CA PHE A 306 2.61 28.33 20.92
C PHE A 306 2.26 29.38 19.83
N GLY A 307 1.19 29.17 19.05
CA GLY A 307 0.62 30.21 18.20
C GLY A 307 1.29 30.36 16.84
N THR A 308 2.04 29.35 16.38
CA THR A 308 2.40 29.24 14.98
C THR A 308 1.16 28.82 14.22
N SER A 309 0.70 29.65 13.29
CA SER A 309 -0.39 29.26 12.40
C SER A 309 -0.04 27.92 11.76
N ILE A 310 -1.04 27.05 11.62
CA ILE A 310 -0.93 25.71 11.03
C ILE A 310 -0.35 25.75 9.58
N ALA A 311 -0.18 26.96 9.01
CA ALA A 311 0.36 27.26 7.69
C ALA A 311 1.82 27.77 7.68
N CYS A 312 2.58 27.67 8.78
CA CYS A 312 4.00 28.02 8.75
C CYS A 312 4.83 26.96 8.00
N ASP A 313 5.71 27.41 7.10
CA ASP A 313 6.72 26.57 6.45
C ASP A 313 7.71 26.03 7.52
N PHE A 314 8.20 24.80 7.33
CA PHE A 314 9.19 24.12 8.17
C PHE A 314 10.32 25.05 8.63
N LEU A 315 10.85 25.85 7.70
CA LEU A 315 11.96 26.77 7.96
C LEU A 315 11.57 27.91 8.89
N GLU A 316 10.34 28.43 8.76
CA GLU A 316 9.84 29.53 9.57
C GLU A 316 9.59 29.06 11.00
N PHE A 317 8.95 27.91 11.17
CA PHE A 317 8.75 27.30 12.49
C PHE A 317 10.08 27.08 13.22
N ASN A 318 11.06 26.46 12.54
CA ASN A 318 12.37 26.20 13.14
C ASN A 318 13.09 27.51 13.52
N CYS A 319 12.99 28.58 12.72
CA CYS A 319 13.58 29.88 13.09
C CYS A 319 12.95 30.46 14.35
N ILE A 320 11.61 30.50 14.42
CA ILE A 320 10.88 31.05 15.58
C ILE A 320 11.22 30.25 16.84
N LEU A 321 11.27 28.92 16.71
CA LEU A 321 11.64 28.03 17.81
C LEU A 321 13.04 28.32 18.33
N GLN A 322 14.03 28.43 17.43
CA GLN A 322 15.42 28.67 17.79
C GLN A 322 15.61 30.06 18.43
N GLU A 323 14.99 31.11 17.88
CA GLU A 323 15.05 32.47 18.42
C GLU A 323 14.43 32.55 19.83
N ASN A 324 13.31 31.86 20.05
CA ASN A 324 12.66 31.81 21.36
C ASN A 324 13.55 31.10 22.39
N LEU A 325 14.10 29.94 22.02
CA LEU A 325 15.00 29.17 22.87
C LEU A 325 16.29 29.94 23.17
N GLU A 326 16.91 30.58 22.18
CA GLU A 326 18.12 31.37 22.37
C GLU A 326 17.88 32.51 23.36
N SER A 327 16.77 33.23 23.23
CA SER A 327 16.36 34.26 24.19
C SER A 327 16.22 33.73 25.61
N LYS A 328 15.65 32.53 25.77
CA LYS A 328 15.46 31.84 27.06
C LYS A 328 16.74 31.24 27.63
N MET A 329 17.73 30.92 26.79
CA MET A 329 19.03 30.39 27.21
C MET A 329 19.98 31.49 27.71
N LYS A 330 19.73 32.77 27.42
CA LYS A 330 20.57 33.89 27.87
C LYS A 330 20.67 33.96 29.38
N ASN A 331 21.89 34.14 29.89
CA ASN A 331 22.22 34.17 31.32
C ASN A 331 21.90 32.86 32.06
N THR A 332 21.87 31.72 31.35
CA THR A 332 21.66 30.38 31.93
C THR A 332 22.88 29.48 31.67
N PRO A 333 22.98 28.29 32.28
CA PRO A 333 24.02 27.32 31.94
C PRO A 333 24.00 26.82 30.48
N ALA A 334 22.95 27.12 29.71
CA ALA A 334 22.82 26.82 28.29
C ALA A 334 23.20 28.00 27.38
N ASP A 335 23.65 29.13 27.94
CA ASP A 335 23.97 30.32 27.14
C ASP A 335 25.06 30.03 26.09
N GLY A 336 24.82 30.48 24.86
CA GLY A 336 25.67 30.21 23.69
C GLY A 336 25.66 28.76 23.16
N ASP A 337 24.84 27.85 23.70
CA ASP A 337 24.77 26.47 23.18
C ASP A 337 24.13 26.40 21.79
N MET A 338 23.18 27.30 21.49
CA MET A 338 22.54 27.40 20.16
C MET A 338 23.53 27.89 19.10
N GLU A 339 24.30 28.92 19.42
CA GLU A 339 25.33 29.47 18.52
C GLU A 339 26.35 28.39 18.14
N LYS A 340 26.84 27.62 19.11
CA LYS A 340 27.79 26.53 18.86
C LYS A 340 27.26 25.43 17.94
N LEU A 341 25.95 25.18 17.98
CA LEU A 341 25.35 24.05 17.28
C LEU A 341 24.90 24.40 15.85
N PHE A 342 24.36 25.61 15.64
CA PHE A 342 23.68 25.97 14.40
C PHE A 342 24.31 27.14 13.63
N VAL A 343 25.28 27.85 14.21
CA VAL A 343 25.92 29.01 13.58
C VAL A 343 27.26 28.63 12.96
N GLY A 344 27.34 28.78 11.64
CA GLY A 344 28.58 28.79 10.88
C GLY A 344 29.02 30.22 10.56
N LYS A 345 30.22 30.36 9.96
CA LYS A 345 30.69 31.64 9.41
C LYS A 345 30.87 31.51 7.91
N ILE A 346 30.30 32.44 7.16
CA ILE A 346 30.49 32.53 5.72
C ILE A 346 31.32 33.78 5.40
N LYS A 347 32.29 33.63 4.50
CA LYS A 347 33.09 34.75 4.01
C LYS A 347 32.78 34.96 2.53
N THR A 348 32.18 36.10 2.22
CA THR A 348 31.85 36.51 0.86
C THR A 348 32.97 37.40 0.32
N TYR A 349 33.45 37.09 -0.89
CA TYR A 349 34.48 37.86 -1.59
C TYR A 349 33.88 38.56 -2.81
N SER A 350 34.21 39.83 -2.97
CA SER A 350 33.81 40.66 -4.11
C SER A 350 35.04 41.35 -4.68
N LYS A 351 35.45 40.93 -5.88
CA LYS A 351 36.58 41.55 -6.60
C LYS A 351 36.06 42.34 -7.80
N ASN A 352 36.51 43.58 -7.94
CA ASN A 352 36.23 44.36 -9.14
C ASN A 352 37.05 43.82 -10.31
N ILE A 353 36.44 43.63 -11.47
CA ILE A 353 37.11 43.08 -12.67
C ILE A 353 38.05 44.13 -13.28
N ASN A 354 37.75 45.42 -13.14
CA ASN A 354 38.42 46.52 -13.82
C ASN A 354 39.40 47.30 -12.93
N ALA A 355 39.47 46.98 -11.65
CA ALA A 355 40.38 47.59 -10.68
C ALA A 355 40.86 46.51 -9.70
N ASP A 356 42.14 46.55 -9.29
CA ASP A 356 42.70 45.56 -8.36
C ASP A 356 42.30 45.88 -6.90
N VAL A 357 40.99 45.85 -6.66
CA VAL A 357 40.37 46.07 -5.36
C VAL A 357 39.49 44.88 -5.04
N GLU A 358 39.76 44.25 -3.89
CA GLU A 358 39.02 43.12 -3.36
C GLU A 358 38.38 43.51 -2.02
N PHE A 359 37.11 43.18 -1.86
CA PHE A 359 36.37 43.33 -0.63
C PHE A 359 36.01 41.96 -0.10
N SER A 360 36.14 41.76 1.21
CA SER A 360 35.62 40.56 1.85
C SER A 360 34.77 40.93 3.06
N ARG A 361 33.69 40.19 3.27
CA ARG A 361 32.77 40.33 4.39
C ARG A 361 32.58 38.96 5.03
N VAL A 362 32.74 38.90 6.35
CA VAL A 362 32.42 37.70 7.14
C VAL A 362 31.08 37.93 7.80
N ASP A 363 30.13 37.05 7.54
CA ASP A 363 28.80 37.06 8.13
C ASP A 363 28.56 35.74 8.88
N ASP A 364 27.77 35.80 9.94
CA ASP A 364 27.29 34.60 10.61
C ASP A 364 26.16 33.97 9.79
N PHE A 365 26.21 32.65 9.67
CA PHE A 365 25.27 31.84 8.91
C PHE A 365 24.56 30.87 9.86
N TYR A 366 23.33 31.21 10.22
CA TYR A 366 22.41 30.36 10.97
C TYR A 366 21.74 29.42 9.97
N SER A 367 21.99 28.11 10.00
CA SER A 367 21.38 26.96 9.28
C SER A 367 20.44 27.15 8.05
N LYS A 368 20.46 28.29 7.35
CA LYS A 368 19.53 28.77 6.33
C LYS A 368 20.13 28.50 4.97
N LEU A 369 20.44 27.23 4.70
CA LEU A 369 20.95 26.82 3.39
C LEU A 369 19.74 26.67 2.47
N ARG A 370 19.24 27.80 1.95
CA ARG A 370 18.24 27.78 0.89
C ARG A 370 18.92 27.43 -0.43
N MET A 371 19.02 26.14 -0.72
CA MET A 371 19.45 25.67 -2.03
C MET A 371 18.40 26.05 -3.08
N ARG A 372 18.80 26.79 -4.12
CA ARG A 372 17.94 27.05 -5.28
C ARG A 372 18.02 25.85 -6.24
N TYR A 373 16.94 25.08 -6.33
CA TYR A 373 16.81 23.87 -7.16
C TYR A 373 16.67 24.13 -8.67
N LEU A 374 17.30 25.17 -9.22
CA LEU A 374 17.30 25.40 -10.66
C LEU A 374 18.51 24.69 -11.29
N ARG A 375 18.27 23.50 -11.84
CA ARG A 375 19.21 22.72 -12.68
C ARG A 375 20.45 22.16 -11.98
N ILE A 376 20.27 21.61 -10.78
CA ILE A 376 21.34 20.96 -10.02
C ILE A 376 21.00 19.46 -9.94
N THR A 377 21.92 18.59 -10.33
CA THR A 377 21.70 17.13 -10.35
C THR A 377 22.16 16.44 -9.08
N ASN A 378 23.03 17.08 -8.29
CA ASN A 378 23.48 16.57 -6.99
C ASN A 378 23.96 17.71 -6.06
N VAL A 379 24.05 17.44 -4.76
CA VAL A 379 24.42 18.44 -3.74
C VAL A 379 25.86 18.96 -3.88
N LEU A 380 26.74 18.23 -4.58
CA LEU A 380 28.14 18.64 -4.80
C LEU A 380 28.31 19.62 -5.97
N GLU A 381 27.28 19.80 -6.81
CA GLU A 381 27.26 20.79 -7.89
C GLU A 381 26.94 22.22 -7.39
N TYR A 382 26.66 22.37 -6.09
CA TYR A 382 26.48 23.65 -5.39
C TYR A 382 27.80 24.10 -4.77
#